data_AF-A0A4P6F6D3-F1
#
_entry.id   AF-A0A4P6F6D3-F1
#
_cell.length_a   1.000
_cell.length_b   1.000
_cell.length_c   1.000
_cell.angle_alpha   90.00
_cell.angle_beta   90.00
_cell.angle_gamma   90.00
#
_symmetry.space_group_name_H-M   'P 1'
#
loop_
_entity.id
_entity.type
_entity.pdbx_description
1 polymer ?
#
loop_
_entity_poly.entity_id
_entity_poly.type
_entity_poly.pdbx_seq_one_letter_code
_entity_poly.pdbx_strand_id
1 'polypeptide(L)'
;MTDLESVATSIVLDADKREFERWRRDGWTQQGSTRLVEVDLVDVSLDNSDPSTGRVPVVQFDVCYDISSGDVVDASGNSVAPPDQPVRGWERLRVANYNWDMDPAGAWRVSSAETLEQAPCDAD
;
A
#
# COMPACT_ATOMS: atom_id res chain seq x y z
N MET A 1 -13.04 -4.61 -13.38
CA MET A 1 -12.29 -3.77 -12.43
C MET A 1 -11.76 -4.69 -11.34
N THR A 2 -10.91 -5.62 -11.73
CA THR A 2 -10.18 -6.53 -10.85
C THR A 2 -8.88 -5.81 -10.48
N ASP A 3 -8.65 -5.57 -9.19
CA ASP A 3 -7.49 -6.10 -8.45
C ASP A 3 -7.34 -5.46 -7.06
N LEU A 4 -7.76 -4.20 -6.87
CA LEU A 4 -7.53 -3.51 -5.58
C LEU A 4 -8.23 -4.21 -4.40
N GLU A 5 -9.45 -4.70 -4.59
CA GLU A 5 -10.16 -5.46 -3.55
C GLU A 5 -9.53 -6.83 -3.26
N SER A 6 -8.66 -7.32 -4.16
CA SER A 6 -7.92 -8.56 -3.98
C SER A 6 -6.70 -8.38 -3.07
N VAL A 7 -6.22 -7.14 -2.88
CA VAL A 7 -5.00 -6.83 -2.10
C VAL A 7 -5.24 -5.83 -0.96
N ALA A 8 -6.28 -5.00 -1.04
CA ALA A 8 -6.58 -3.94 -0.09
C ALA A 8 -8.02 -4.00 0.42
N THR A 9 -8.24 -3.47 1.61
CA THR A 9 -9.54 -3.34 2.27
C THR A 9 -9.60 -2.03 3.07
N SER A 10 -10.75 -1.76 3.69
CA SER A 10 -10.94 -0.65 4.62
C SER A 10 -10.44 0.70 4.06
N ILE A 11 -9.65 1.45 4.83
CA ILE A 11 -9.31 2.85 4.52
C ILE A 11 -8.37 2.96 3.33
N VAL A 12 -7.44 2.01 3.16
CA VAL A 12 -6.51 2.01 2.02
C VAL A 12 -7.25 1.73 0.73
N LEU A 13 -8.16 0.76 0.71
CA LEU A 13 -8.96 0.49 -0.48
C LEU A 13 -9.76 1.72 -0.93
N ASP A 14 -10.36 2.45 0.01
CA ASP A 14 -11.10 3.67 -0.29
C ASP A 14 -10.19 4.81 -0.76
N ALA A 15 -8.99 4.93 -0.19
CA ALA A 15 -8.00 5.92 -0.60
C ALA A 15 -7.49 5.65 -2.03
N ASP A 16 -7.08 4.41 -2.30
CA ASP A 16 -6.56 3.97 -3.60
C ASP A 16 -7.61 4.13 -4.70
N LYS A 17 -8.85 3.72 -4.44
CA LYS A 17 -9.95 3.90 -5.40
C LYS A 17 -10.11 5.37 -5.78
N ARG A 18 -10.17 6.27 -4.79
CA ARG A 18 -10.30 7.71 -5.04
C ARG A 18 -9.09 8.27 -5.77
N GLU A 19 -7.88 7.81 -5.45
CA GLU A 19 -6.66 8.25 -6.11
C GLU A 19 -6.65 7.86 -7.59
N PHE A 20 -6.87 6.60 -7.90
CA PHE A 20 -6.89 6.15 -9.28
C PHE A 20 -8.07 6.72 -10.08
N GLU A 21 -9.21 7.01 -9.44
CA GLU A 21 -10.28 7.79 -10.06
C GLU A 21 -9.82 9.21 -10.44
N ARG A 22 -9.07 9.90 -9.57
CA ARG A 22 -8.47 11.20 -9.88
C ARG A 22 -7.49 11.09 -11.04
N TRP A 23 -6.57 10.13 -10.98
CA TRP A 23 -5.58 9.93 -12.05
C TRP A 23 -6.24 9.69 -13.40
N ARG A 24 -7.27 8.83 -13.46
CA ARG A 24 -8.03 8.58 -14.70
C ARG A 24 -8.72 9.82 -15.22
N ARG A 25 -9.32 10.63 -14.34
CA ARG A 25 -9.98 11.88 -14.72
C ARG A 25 -8.96 12.89 -15.28
N ASP A 26 -7.79 12.96 -14.67
CA ASP A 26 -6.75 13.93 -15.01
C ASP A 26 -5.84 13.43 -16.15
N GLY A 27 -6.10 12.23 -16.69
CA GLY A 27 -5.37 11.62 -17.80
C GLY A 27 -3.97 11.14 -17.42
N TRP A 28 -3.73 10.91 -16.13
CA TRP A 28 -2.44 10.50 -15.59
C TRP A 28 -2.24 8.99 -15.70
N THR A 29 -1.00 8.59 -15.99
CA THR A 29 -0.62 7.18 -16.08
C THR A 29 0.71 6.95 -15.38
N GLN A 30 0.83 5.82 -14.68
CA GLN A 30 2.11 5.37 -14.17
C GLN A 30 2.93 4.76 -15.30
N GLN A 31 4.22 5.10 -15.33
CA GLN A 31 5.23 4.43 -16.13
C GLN A 31 6.30 3.82 -15.22
N GLY A 32 6.94 2.76 -15.68
CA GLY A 32 7.97 2.07 -14.89
C GLY A 32 7.39 1.23 -13.75
N SER A 33 8.13 1.12 -12.64
CA SER A 33 7.77 0.22 -11.54
C SER A 33 8.15 0.77 -10.17
N THR A 34 7.29 0.52 -9.17
CA THR A 34 7.65 0.59 -7.75
C THR A 34 8.24 -0.75 -7.30
N ARG A 35 9.23 -0.71 -6.42
CA ARG A 35 9.85 -1.90 -5.82
C ARG A 35 9.79 -1.84 -4.31
N LEU A 36 9.70 -3.01 -3.67
CA LEU A 36 9.98 -3.15 -2.24
C LEU A 36 11.47 -3.48 -2.10
N VAL A 37 12.18 -2.65 -1.35
CA VAL A 37 13.62 -2.82 -1.05
C VAL A 37 13.76 -3.62 0.25
N GLU A 38 12.98 -3.24 1.26
CA GLU A 38 13.03 -3.83 2.59
C GLU A 38 11.63 -4.08 3.12
N VAL A 39 11.45 -5.16 3.88
CA VAL A 39 10.20 -5.51 4.54
C VAL A 39 10.52 -6.05 5.93
N ASP A 40 10.18 -5.27 6.94
CA ASP A 40 10.39 -5.59 8.34
C ASP A 40 9.08 -6.00 9.00
N LEU A 41 9.09 -7.16 9.66
CA LEU A 41 7.97 -7.59 10.49
C LEU A 41 7.99 -6.82 11.81
N VAL A 42 6.94 -6.05 12.08
CA VAL A 42 6.82 -5.23 13.30
C VAL A 42 6.01 -5.93 14.38
N ASP A 43 4.86 -6.49 14.02
CA ASP A 43 3.95 -7.12 14.98
C ASP A 43 3.06 -8.17 14.31
N VAL A 44 2.64 -9.16 15.11
CA VAL A 44 1.69 -10.22 14.70
C VAL A 44 0.67 -10.42 15.81
N SER A 45 -0.60 -10.21 15.49
CA SER A 45 -1.73 -10.62 16.32
C SER A 45 -2.65 -11.51 15.51
N LEU A 46 -2.89 -12.74 16.00
CA LEU A 46 -3.88 -13.66 15.42
C LEU A 46 -5.19 -13.67 16.22
N ASP A 47 -5.45 -12.61 17.00
CA ASP A 47 -6.68 -12.47 17.78
C ASP A 47 -7.90 -12.33 16.85
N ASN A 48 -8.74 -13.36 16.81
CA ASN A 48 -10.05 -13.37 16.16
C ASN A 48 -11.19 -13.60 17.18
N SER A 49 -11.01 -13.14 18.43
CA SER A 49 -11.96 -13.43 19.51
C SER A 49 -13.29 -12.68 19.39
N ASP A 50 -13.33 -11.56 18.68
CA ASP A 50 -14.54 -10.78 18.43
C ASP A 50 -14.48 -10.03 17.08
N PRO A 51 -14.60 -10.76 15.96
CA PRO A 51 -14.50 -10.18 14.62
C PRO A 51 -15.60 -9.14 14.36
N SER A 52 -16.73 -9.22 15.06
CA SER A 52 -17.85 -8.29 14.93
C SER A 52 -17.51 -6.87 15.35
N THR A 53 -16.52 -6.70 16.25
CA THR A 53 -16.00 -5.40 16.68
C THR A 53 -14.70 -5.01 15.97
N GLY A 54 -14.28 -5.78 14.97
CA GLY A 54 -13.05 -5.56 14.22
C GLY A 54 -11.80 -6.17 14.86
N ARG A 55 -11.95 -6.99 15.92
CA ARG A 55 -10.84 -7.82 16.42
C ARG A 55 -10.67 -9.02 15.49
N VAL A 56 -9.81 -8.81 14.50
CA VAL A 56 -9.43 -9.81 13.50
C VAL A 56 -7.91 -9.95 13.49
N PRO A 57 -7.38 -11.04 12.92
CA PRO A 57 -5.94 -11.20 12.75
C PRO A 57 -5.34 -10.06 11.94
N VAL A 58 -4.23 -9.52 12.44
CA VAL A 58 -3.47 -8.42 11.84
C VAL A 58 -1.98 -8.73 11.91
N VAL A 59 -1.29 -8.48 10.81
CA VAL A 59 0.17 -8.41 10.74
C VAL A 59 0.57 -6.99 10.39
N GLN A 60 1.60 -6.46 11.05
CA GLN A 60 2.13 -5.14 10.76
C GLN A 60 3.53 -5.26 10.19
N PHE A 61 3.77 -4.54 9.09
CA PHE A 61 5.08 -4.45 8.44
C PHE A 61 5.50 -3.00 8.33
N ASP A 62 6.79 -2.75 8.43
CA ASP A 62 7.40 -1.54 7.88
C ASP A 62 8.03 -1.93 6.55
N VAL A 63 7.72 -1.20 5.48
CA VAL A 63 8.22 -1.49 4.14
C VAL A 63 8.96 -0.28 3.60
N CYS A 64 10.14 -0.51 3.04
CA CYS A 64 10.80 0.51 2.25
C CYS A 64 10.47 0.31 0.77
N TYR A 65 9.92 1.34 0.14
CA TYR A 65 9.66 1.36 -1.29
C TYR A 65 10.71 2.18 -2.04
N ASP A 66 10.96 1.80 -3.29
CA ASP A 66 11.79 2.53 -4.26
C ASP A 66 10.98 2.79 -5.54
N ILE A 67 10.84 4.08 -5.87
CA ILE A 67 10.17 4.59 -7.07
C ILE A 67 11.14 5.25 -8.06
N SER A 68 12.45 5.10 -7.90
CA SER A 68 13.46 5.69 -8.79
C SER A 68 13.35 5.22 -10.24
N SER A 69 12.72 4.07 -10.47
CA SER A 69 12.43 3.51 -11.79
C SER A 69 10.96 3.71 -12.21
N GLY A 70 10.21 4.56 -11.52
CA GLY A 70 8.80 4.82 -11.77
C GLY A 70 8.51 6.32 -11.86
N ASP A 71 7.43 6.67 -12.56
CA ASP A 71 6.95 8.04 -12.66
C ASP A 71 5.43 8.04 -12.90
N VAL A 72 4.77 9.14 -12.59
CA VAL A 72 3.39 9.41 -12.99
C VAL A 72 3.44 10.56 -13.99
N VAL A 73 2.88 10.35 -15.18
CA VAL A 73 2.94 11.31 -16.27
C VAL A 73 1.54 11.72 -16.74
N ASP A 74 1.43 12.95 -17.24
CA ASP A 74 0.24 13.45 -17.93
C ASP A 74 0.08 12.85 -19.35
N ALA A 75 -0.99 13.23 -20.04
CA ALA A 75 -1.27 12.75 -21.40
C ALA A 75 -0.24 13.18 -22.46
N SER A 76 0.61 14.17 -22.15
CA SER A 76 1.71 14.62 -23.01
C SER A 76 3.04 13.93 -22.67
N GLY A 77 3.07 13.09 -21.63
CA GLY A 77 4.26 12.40 -21.15
C GLY A 77 5.13 13.22 -20.22
N ASN A 78 4.65 14.36 -19.68
CA ASN A 78 5.38 15.12 -18.68
C ASN A 78 5.14 14.53 -17.29
N SER A 79 6.19 14.40 -16.49
CA SER A 79 6.06 14.04 -15.07
C SER A 79 5.16 15.02 -14.34
N VAL A 80 4.25 14.50 -13.51
CA VAL A 80 3.43 15.28 -12.58
C VAL A 80 3.96 15.23 -11.15
N ALA A 81 5.02 14.45 -10.91
CA ALA A 81 5.67 14.37 -9.62
C ALA A 81 6.51 15.64 -9.36
N PRO A 82 6.61 16.10 -8.09
CA PRO A 82 7.53 17.16 -7.73
C PRO A 82 8.98 16.75 -8.03
N PRO A 83 9.82 17.64 -8.59
CA PRO A 83 11.18 17.29 -9.02
C PRO A 83 12.11 16.85 -7.88
N ASP A 84 11.85 17.32 -6.65
CA ASP A 84 12.64 17.02 -5.46
C ASP A 84 11.99 15.94 -4.58
N GLN A 85 11.01 15.18 -5.11
CA GLN A 85 10.37 14.10 -4.35
C GLN A 85 11.41 13.01 -4.04
N PRO A 86 11.56 12.59 -2.76
CA PRO A 86 12.37 11.44 -2.41
C PRO A 86 11.91 10.19 -3.17
N VAL A 87 12.86 9.50 -3.81
CA VAL A 87 12.57 8.30 -4.60
C VAL A 87 12.50 7.02 -3.76
N ARG A 88 12.76 7.13 -2.45
CA ARG A 88 12.63 6.05 -1.48
C ARG A 88 11.95 6.57 -0.23
N GLY A 89 11.13 5.73 0.37
CA GLY A 89 10.38 6.08 1.57
C GLY A 89 9.93 4.84 2.33
N TRP A 90 9.52 5.06 3.57
CA TRP A 90 9.03 4.01 4.44
C TRP A 90 7.53 4.15 4.67
N GLU A 91 6.84 3.02 4.68
CA GLU A 91 5.44 2.92 5.07
C GLU A 91 5.23 1.81 6.08
N ARG A 92 4.39 2.08 7.08
CA ARG A 92 3.85 1.06 7.97
C ARG A 92 2.54 0.55 7.40
N LEU A 93 2.52 -0.72 7.03
CA LEU A 93 1.34 -1.41 6.53
C LEU A 93 0.71 -2.23 7.66
N ARG A 94 -0.61 -2.13 7.82
CA ARG A 94 -1.40 -3.13 8.56
C ARG A 94 -2.12 -4.00 7.56
N VAL A 95 -1.90 -5.30 7.67
CA VAL A 95 -2.52 -6.34 6.83
C VAL A 95 -3.49 -7.13 7.70
N ALA A 96 -4.78 -7.09 7.39
CA ALA A 96 -5.82 -7.71 8.20
C ALA A 96 -6.52 -8.85 7.45
N ASN A 97 -7.01 -9.84 8.18
CA ASN A 97 -7.85 -10.92 7.63
C ASN A 97 -9.24 -10.90 8.26
N TYR A 98 -10.17 -10.18 7.62
CA TYR A 98 -11.58 -10.10 8.05
C TYR A 98 -12.40 -11.37 7.75
N ASN A 99 -11.84 -12.32 6.98
CA ASN A 99 -12.49 -13.58 6.60
C ASN A 99 -11.76 -14.79 7.21
N TRP A 100 -11.12 -14.60 8.37
CA TRP A 100 -10.23 -15.59 8.99
C TRP A 100 -10.86 -16.98 9.13
N ASP A 101 -12.13 -17.05 9.57
CA ASP A 101 -12.80 -18.33 9.80
C ASP A 101 -13.11 -19.11 8.50
N MET A 102 -13.13 -18.43 7.35
CA MET A 102 -13.39 -19.04 6.04
C MET A 102 -12.12 -19.29 5.25
N ASP A 103 -11.17 -18.36 5.31
CA ASP A 103 -9.91 -18.40 4.56
C ASP A 103 -8.75 -17.77 5.34
N PRO A 104 -8.18 -18.50 6.31
CA PRO A 104 -7.11 -17.99 7.16
C PRO A 104 -5.79 -17.76 6.42
N ALA A 105 -5.62 -18.36 5.23
CA ALA A 105 -4.39 -18.29 4.45
C ALA A 105 -4.46 -17.26 3.32
N GLY A 106 -5.62 -17.11 2.68
CA GLY A 106 -5.74 -16.36 1.41
C GLY A 106 -6.39 -14.99 1.52
N ALA A 107 -7.07 -14.66 2.62
CA ALA A 107 -7.88 -13.44 2.74
C ALA A 107 -7.19 -12.24 3.42
N TRP A 108 -5.86 -12.23 3.46
CA TRP A 108 -5.04 -11.13 4.02
C TRP A 108 -4.94 -9.93 3.09
N ARG A 109 -5.48 -8.77 3.49
CA ARG A 109 -5.56 -7.52 2.69
C ARG A 109 -4.96 -6.36 3.48
N VAL A 110 -4.28 -5.43 2.80
CA VAL A 110 -3.79 -4.18 3.41
C VAL A 110 -5.00 -3.34 3.84
N SER A 111 -5.13 -3.04 5.13
CA SER A 111 -6.26 -2.29 5.69
C SER A 111 -5.94 -0.84 6.00
N SER A 112 -4.67 -0.55 6.34
CA SER A 112 -4.15 0.80 6.53
C SER A 112 -2.68 0.89 6.11
N ALA A 113 -2.26 2.07 5.66
CA ALA A 113 -0.88 2.43 5.38
C ALA A 113 -0.59 3.79 6.01
N GLU A 114 0.60 3.95 6.58
CA GLU A 114 1.06 5.18 7.21
C GLU A 114 2.49 5.48 6.75
N THR A 115 2.73 6.68 6.24
CA THR A 115 4.10 7.12 5.90
C THR A 115 4.91 7.33 7.18
N LEU A 116 6.09 6.72 7.24
CA LEU A 116 7.01 6.87 8.36
C LEU A 116 8.01 7.99 8.09
N GLU A 117 8.05 8.99 8.97
CA GLU A 117 9.03 10.07 8.91
C GLU A 117 10.40 9.59 9.40
N GLN A 118 11.15 8.95 8.52
CA GLN A 118 12.50 8.48 8.79
C GLN A 118 13.41 8.60 7.55
N ALA A 119 14.70 8.36 7.74
CA ALA A 119 15.65 8.36 6.63
C ALA A 119 15.27 7.28 5.60
N PRO A 120 15.43 7.54 4.29
CA PRO A 120 15.22 6.51 3.28
C PRO A 120 16.11 5.29 3.53
N CYS A 121 15.63 4.09 3.20
CA CYS A 121 16.48 2.90 3.22
C CYS A 121 17.65 3.04 2.23
N ASP A 122 18.71 2.29 2.50
CA ASP A 122 19.88 2.24 1.62
C ASP A 122 19.52 1.68 0.24
N ALA A 123 20.31 2.03 -0.77
CA ALA A 123 20.19 1.42 -2.09
C ALA A 123 20.83 0.02 -2.03
N ASP A 124 20.06 -1.02 -2.37
CA ASP A 124 20.59 -2.36 -2.64
C ASP A 124 21.62 -2.37 -3.80
#